data_AF-A0A496T0S4-F1
#
_entry.id   AF-A0A496T0S4-F1
#
_cell.length_a   1.000
_cell.length_b   1.000
_cell.length_c   1.000
_cell.angle_alpha   90.00
_cell.angle_beta   90.00
_cell.angle_gamma   90.00
#
_symmetry.space_group_name_H-M   'P 1'
#
loop_
_entity.id
_entity.type
_entity.pdbx_description
1 polymer ?
#
loop_
_entity_poly.entity_id
_entity_poly.type
_entity_poly.pdbx_seq_one_letter_code
_entity_poly.pdbx_strand_id
1 'polypeptide(L)' 'EEPAGSGTISLKGAAARLGEIGDKLLIISYAIVSDEEAKRIGLKIVTVDGENRLVSATQK' A
#
# COMPACT_ATOMS: atom_id res chain seq x y z
N GLU A 1 -0.64 12.87 1.09
CA GLU A 1 -1.44 12.31 2.18
C GLU A 1 -2.91 12.65 1.94
N GLU A 2 -3.82 11.81 2.41
CA GLU A 2 -5.28 11.98 2.32
C GLU A 2 -5.86 11.89 3.75
N PRO A 3 -7.08 12.40 4.02
CA PRO A 3 -7.67 12.35 5.35
C PRO A 3 -7.73 10.93 5.93
N ALA A 4 -7.38 10.78 7.21
CA ALA A 4 -7.40 9.49 7.89
C ALA A 4 -8.81 8.88 7.89
N GLY A 5 -8.90 7.58 7.63
CA GLY A 5 -10.18 6.84 7.58
C GLY A 5 -11.00 7.05 6.30
N SER A 6 -10.55 7.88 5.35
CA SER A 6 -11.29 8.14 4.10
C SER A 6 -11.34 6.94 3.13
N GLY A 7 -10.35 6.05 3.17
CA GLY A 7 -10.17 5.01 2.16
C GLY A 7 -9.68 5.53 0.80
N THR A 8 -9.32 6.80 0.70
CA THR A 8 -8.91 7.41 -0.57
C THR A 8 -7.54 6.92 -1.02
N ILE A 9 -7.46 6.36 -2.22
CA ILE A 9 -6.23 6.15 -2.98
C ILE A 9 -6.26 7.08 -4.18
N SER A 10 -5.27 7.97 -4.29
CA SER A 10 -5.23 9.01 -5.33
C SER A 10 -3.91 8.96 -6.10
N LEU A 11 -3.99 8.64 -7.40
CA LEU A 11 -2.91 8.86 -8.35
C LEU A 11 -2.92 10.33 -8.79
N LYS A 12 -1.80 11.03 -8.65
CA LYS A 12 -1.69 12.46 -8.93
C LYS A 12 -0.66 12.75 -10.02
N GLY A 13 -0.82 13.89 -10.68
CA GLY A 13 0.12 14.35 -11.70
C GLY A 13 0.27 13.37 -12.85
N ALA A 14 1.50 13.02 -13.22
CA ALA A 14 1.76 12.11 -14.33
C ALA A 14 1.22 10.68 -14.10
N ALA A 15 1.19 10.22 -12.84
CA ALA A 15 0.68 8.90 -12.50
C ALA A 15 -0.83 8.75 -12.75
N ALA A 16 -1.59 9.85 -12.74
CA ALA A 16 -3.02 9.84 -13.04
C ALA A 16 -3.34 9.37 -14.49
N ARG A 17 -2.33 9.30 -15.37
CA ARG A 17 -2.47 8.77 -16.74
C ARG A 17 -2.31 7.25 -16.81
N LEU A 18 -1.98 6.60 -15.68
CA LEU A 18 -1.62 5.18 -15.60
C LEU A 18 -2.65 4.35 -14.83
N GLY A 19 -3.78 4.93 -14.45
CA GLY A 19 -4.86 4.23 -13.79
C GLY A 19 -6.13 5.06 -13.75
N GLU A 20 -7.25 4.38 -13.64
CA GLU A 20 -8.59 4.95 -13.64
C GLU A 20 -9.33 4.63 -12.33
N ILE A 21 -10.40 5.37 -12.03
CA ILE A 21 -11.26 5.07 -10.88
C ILE A 21 -11.87 3.67 -11.05
N GLY A 22 -11.68 2.83 -10.04
CA GLY A 22 -12.16 1.45 -10.02
C GLY A 22 -11.08 0.40 -10.28
N ASP A 23 -9.89 0.82 -10.71
CA ASP A 23 -8.76 -0.10 -10.87
C ASP A 23 -8.33 -0.70 -9.53
N LYS A 24 -8.00 -1.99 -9.56
CA LYS A 24 -7.38 -2.69 -8.42
C LYS A 24 -5.87 -2.46 -8.46
N LEU A 25 -5.33 -1.95 -7.36
CA LEU A 25 -3.91 -1.64 -7.24
C LEU A 25 -3.22 -2.56 -6.21
N LEU A 26 -1.92 -2.79 -6.42
CA LEU A 26 -1.01 -3.36 -5.43
C LEU A 26 0.06 -2.31 -5.12
N ILE A 27 0.10 -1.82 -3.88
CA ILE A 27 1.06 -0.80 -3.44
C ILE A 27 2.19 -1.50 -2.67
N ILE A 28 3.43 -1.32 -3.12
CA ILE A 28 4.62 -1.91 -2.51
C ILE A 28 5.62 -0.81 -2.17
N SER A 29 6.16 -0.85 -0.96
CA SER A 29 7.28 -0.01 -0.52
C SER A 29 8.52 -0.86 -0.31
N TYR A 30 9.66 -0.36 -0.77
CA TYR A 30 10.97 -0.99 -0.58
C TYR A 30 11.84 -0.10 0.31
N ALA A 31 12.77 -0.72 1.02
CA ALA A 31 13.80 -0.04 1.79
C ALA A 31 15.16 -0.66 1.49
N ILE A 32 16.20 0.18 1.49
CA ILE A 32 17.59 -0.29 1.46
C ILE A 32 18.00 -0.49 2.91
N VAL A 33 18.46 -1.71 3.21
CA VAL A 33 18.79 -2.18 4.56
C VAL A 33 20.03 -3.06 4.50
N SER A 34 20.66 -3.33 5.65
CA SER A 34 21.75 -4.32 5.70
C SER A 34 21.23 -5.74 5.50
N ASP A 35 22.11 -6.69 5.18
CA ASP A 35 21.74 -8.11 5.05
C ASP A 35 21.19 -8.68 6.37
N GLU A 36 21.77 -8.27 7.49
CA GLU A 36 21.34 -8.67 8.83
C GLU A 36 19.96 -8.12 9.18
N GLU A 37 19.63 -6.91 8.72
CA GLU A 37 18.30 -6.32 8.86
C GLU A 37 17.29 -6.99 7.94
N ALA A 38 17.65 -7.23 6.68
CA ALA A 38 16.77 -7.89 5.69
C ALA A 38 16.26 -9.25 6.19
N LYS A 39 17.13 -10.03 6.84
CA LYS A 39 16.76 -11.34 7.43
C LYS A 39 15.78 -11.25 8.61
N ARG A 40 15.65 -10.06 9.24
CA ARG A 40 14.80 -9.82 10.41
C ARG A 40 13.54 -9.04 10.10
N ILE A 41 13.47 -8.37 8.94
CA ILE A 41 12.29 -7.59 8.55
C ILE A 41 11.16 -8.55 8.20
N GLY A 42 10.12 -8.53 9.02
CA GLY A 42 8.86 -9.16 8.69
C GLY A 42 8.05 -8.28 7.73
N LEU A 43 7.55 -8.87 6.65
CA LEU A 43 6.71 -8.18 5.67
C LEU A 43 5.38 -7.79 6.30
N LYS A 44 5.09 -6.49 6.28
CA LYS A 44 3.76 -5.99 6.65
C LYS A 44 2.83 -6.11 5.45
N ILE A 45 1.86 -7.02 5.55
CA ILE A 45 0.83 -7.23 4.54
C ILE A 45 -0.47 -6.61 5.04
N VAL A 46 -1.03 -5.69 4.26
CA VAL A 46 -2.31 -5.04 4.53
C VAL A 46 -3.29 -5.46 3.43
N THR A 47 -4.39 -6.10 3.82
CA THR A 47 -5.48 -6.46 2.92
C THR A 47 -6.69 -5.59 3.24
N VAL A 48 -7.32 -5.06 2.20
CA VAL A 48 -8.48 -4.17 2.30
C VAL A 48 -9.66 -4.72 1.50
N ASP A 49 -10.86 -4.22 1.79
CA ASP A 49 -12.08 -4.54 1.04
C ASP A 49 -12.24 -3.64 -0.20
N GLY A 50 -13.39 -3.76 -0.88
CA GLY A 50 -13.70 -2.96 -2.08
C GLY A 50 -13.90 -1.46 -1.82
N GLU A 51 -14.02 -1.04 -0.56
CA GLU A 51 -14.09 0.37 -0.15
C GLU A 51 -12.78 0.83 0.52
N ASN A 52 -11.69 0.08 0.32
CA ASN A 52 -10.36 0.31 0.91
C ASN A 52 -10.34 0.32 2.44
N ARG A 53 -11.31 -0.32 3.11
CA ARG A 53 -11.32 -0.49 4.57
C ARG A 53 -10.45 -1.68 4.95
N LEU A 54 -9.76 -1.57 6.08
CA LEU A 54 -8.86 -2.62 6.58
C LEU A 54 -9.63 -3.92 6.85
N VAL A 55 -9.25 -5.01 6.19
CA VAL A 55 -9.73 -6.37 6.48
C VAL A 55 -8.76 -7.08 7.41
N SER A 56 -7.45 -6.97 7.13
CA SER A 56 -6.41 -7.57 7.98
C SER A 56 -5.07 -6.87 7.81
N ALA A 57 -4.30 -6.77 8.89
CA ALA A 57 -2.89 -6.40 8.86
C ALA A 57 -2.07 -7.49 9.54
N THR A 58 -1.13 -8.08 8.82
CA THR A 58 -0.23 -9.12 9.34
C THR A 58 1.21 -8.69 9.16
N GLN A 59 2.08 -9.08 10.11
CA GLN A 59 3.52 -8.99 9.95
C GLN A 59 4.09 -10.41 9.99
N LYS A 60 4.68 -10.84 8.88
CA LYS A 60 5.25 -12.19 8.71
C LYS A 60 6.75 -12.14 8.59
#